data_AF-A0A7C2I6H7-F1
#
_entry.id   AF-A0A7C2I6H7-F1
#
_cell.length_a   1.000
_cell.length_b   1.000
_cell.length_c   1.000
_cell.angle_alpha   90.00
_cell.angle_beta   90.00
_cell.angle_gamma   90.00
#
_symmetry.space_group_name_H-M   'P 1'
#
loop_
_entity.id
_entity.type
_entity.pdbx_description
1 polymer ?
#
loop_
_entity_poly.entity_id
_entity_poly.type
_entity_poly.pdbx_seq_one_letter_code
_entity_poly.pdbx_strand_id
1 'polypeptide(L)'
;MKTPSMSTASAPERPSRRELLWRVSATCAALLAPVRRLQAAVKPVRIRDVEIFAVEIPVSKSESEAGFNHRYPVVRITTDAGINGISFAGPAPKELPEVRRILVGQDLFNVEQHLKSGLARWGGVEHAVWDAIGKIARQPVYRLLGGSATRVKAYITCVWRGNPDQSHVPFEDQAAQAERLRKAGFKGMKIRAWRPRPL
;
A
#
# COMPACT_ATOMS: atom_id res chain seq x y z
N MET A 1 74.26 -36.88 -22.76
CA MET A 1 73.08 -36.42 -22.01
C MET A 1 72.12 -35.72 -22.96
N LYS A 2 70.90 -36.24 -23.16
CA LYS A 2 69.80 -35.55 -23.85
C LYS A 2 68.59 -35.56 -22.93
N THR A 3 68.07 -34.38 -22.63
CA THR A 3 66.86 -34.10 -21.84
C THR A 3 65.59 -34.38 -22.67
N PRO A 4 64.49 -34.85 -22.07
CA PRO A 4 63.20 -34.98 -22.75
C PRO A 4 62.40 -33.67 -22.69
N SER A 5 61.67 -33.34 -23.77
CA SER A 5 60.78 -32.17 -23.84
C SER A 5 59.43 -32.46 -23.20
N MET A 6 58.92 -31.50 -22.42
CA MET A 6 57.57 -31.53 -21.84
C MET A 6 56.53 -31.11 -22.89
N SER A 7 55.47 -31.90 -23.01
CA SER A 7 54.25 -31.56 -23.75
C SER A 7 53.41 -30.56 -22.95
N THR A 8 53.06 -29.43 -23.56
CA THR A 8 52.20 -28.39 -22.99
C THR A 8 50.73 -28.68 -23.31
N ALA A 9 49.89 -28.84 -22.28
CA ALA A 9 48.43 -28.92 -22.42
C ALA A 9 47.85 -27.58 -22.92
N SER A 10 46.95 -27.64 -23.92
CA SER A 10 46.27 -26.47 -24.48
C SER A 10 45.24 -25.89 -23.51
N ALA A 11 45.24 -24.56 -23.34
CA ALA A 11 44.25 -23.84 -22.52
C ALA A 11 42.83 -23.95 -23.12
N PRO A 12 41.77 -23.98 -22.29
CA PRO A 12 40.39 -24.08 -22.78
C PRO A 12 39.96 -22.83 -23.56
N GLU A 13 39.31 -23.07 -24.69
CA GLU A 13 38.84 -22.06 -25.63
C GLU A 13 37.76 -21.17 -25.00
N ARG A 14 37.85 -19.83 -25.18
CA ARG A 14 36.88 -18.89 -24.59
C ARG A 14 35.56 -18.93 -25.36
N PRO A 15 34.41 -19.03 -24.67
CA PRO A 15 33.11 -19.10 -25.32
C PRO A 15 32.79 -17.82 -26.09
N SER A 16 32.14 -17.97 -27.24
CA SER A 16 31.73 -16.86 -28.08
C SER A 16 30.66 -15.99 -27.39
N ARG A 17 30.57 -14.71 -27.77
CA ARG A 17 29.54 -13.79 -27.26
C ARG A 17 28.11 -14.33 -27.44
N ARG A 18 27.86 -15.05 -28.54
CA ARG A 18 26.57 -15.67 -28.85
C ARG A 18 26.23 -16.79 -27.87
N GLU A 19 27.19 -17.63 -27.52
CA GLU A 19 27.01 -18.67 -26.51
C GLU A 19 26.83 -18.09 -25.11
N LEU A 20 27.54 -17.00 -24.79
CA LEU A 20 27.36 -16.30 -23.53
C LEU A 20 25.93 -15.75 -23.40
N LEU A 21 25.42 -15.07 -24.44
CA LEU A 21 24.06 -14.53 -24.48
C LEU A 21 22.99 -15.63 -24.45
N TRP A 22 23.21 -16.73 -25.17
CA TRP A 22 22.32 -17.89 -25.13
C TRP A 22 22.28 -18.54 -23.74
N ARG A 23 23.45 -18.74 -23.11
CA ARG A 23 23.54 -19.29 -21.75
C ARG A 23 22.88 -18.38 -20.72
N VAL A 24 23.05 -17.06 -20.82
CA VAL A 24 22.35 -16.09 -19.95
C VAL A 24 20.83 -16.16 -20.16
N SER A 25 20.35 -16.20 -21.40
CA SER A 25 18.91 -16.32 -21.69
C SER A 25 18.31 -17.65 -21.22
N ALA A 26 19.01 -18.77 -21.43
CA ALA A 26 18.57 -20.10 -20.98
C ALA A 26 18.55 -20.20 -19.45
N THR A 27 19.54 -19.59 -18.78
CA THR A 27 19.60 -19.51 -17.32
C THR A 27 18.47 -18.63 -16.77
N CYS A 28 18.20 -17.47 -17.37
CA CYS A 28 17.06 -16.63 -17.01
C CYS A 28 15.72 -17.34 -17.24
N ALA A 29 15.55 -18.06 -18.34
CA ALA A 29 14.34 -18.83 -18.62
C ALA A 29 14.12 -19.97 -17.61
N ALA A 30 15.19 -20.68 -17.22
CA ALA A 30 15.15 -21.74 -16.22
C ALA A 30 14.86 -21.18 -14.81
N LEU A 31 15.45 -20.04 -14.45
CA LEU A 31 15.18 -19.33 -13.19
C LEU A 31 13.73 -18.82 -13.10
N LEU A 32 13.11 -18.50 -14.24
CA LEU A 32 11.71 -18.07 -14.32
C LEU A 32 10.71 -19.22 -14.47
N ALA A 33 11.16 -20.45 -14.73
CA ALA A 33 10.27 -21.60 -14.90
C ALA A 33 9.39 -21.90 -13.66
N PRO A 34 9.91 -21.83 -12.41
CA PRO A 34 9.08 -21.95 -11.21
C PRO A 34 8.04 -20.82 -11.11
N VAL A 35 8.42 -19.59 -11.46
CA VAL A 35 7.53 -18.42 -11.45
C VAL A 35 6.41 -18.59 -12.47
N ARG A 36 6.72 -19.06 -13.69
CA ARG A 36 5.72 -19.35 -14.72
C ARG A 36 4.79 -20.50 -14.35
N ARG A 37 5.30 -21.55 -13.68
CA ARG A 37 4.48 -22.65 -13.17
C ARG A 37 3.54 -22.18 -12.05
N LEU A 38 4.02 -21.35 -11.13
CA LEU A 38 3.20 -20.74 -10.10
C LEU A 38 2.14 -19.81 -10.71
N GLN A 39 2.52 -18.96 -11.67
CA GLN A 39 1.60 -18.08 -12.39
C GLN A 39 0.51 -18.89 -13.14
N ALA A 40 0.87 -20.00 -13.77
CA ALA A 40 -0.08 -20.87 -14.46
C ALA A 40 -0.98 -21.66 -13.50
N ALA A 41 -0.53 -21.93 -12.27
CA ALA A 41 -1.30 -22.62 -11.24
C ALA A 41 -2.28 -21.72 -10.48
N VAL A 42 -2.03 -20.40 -10.45
CA VAL A 42 -2.94 -19.43 -9.84
C VAL A 42 -4.04 -19.09 -10.85
N LYS A 43 -5.24 -19.64 -10.61
CA LYS A 43 -6.44 -19.17 -11.32
C LYS A 43 -6.66 -17.68 -10.99
N PRO A 44 -7.04 -16.85 -11.98
CA PRO A 44 -7.34 -15.45 -11.71
C PRO A 44 -8.49 -15.38 -10.71
N VAL A 45 -8.34 -14.55 -9.68
CA VAL A 45 -9.43 -14.26 -8.74
C VAL A 45 -10.21 -13.10 -9.33
N ARG A 46 -11.45 -13.32 -9.74
CA ARG A 46 -12.22 -12.29 -10.43
C ARG A 46 -12.97 -11.42 -9.45
N ILE A 47 -12.94 -10.12 -9.69
CA ILE A 47 -13.81 -9.17 -9.01
C ILE A 47 -15.23 -9.36 -9.54
N ARG A 48 -16.17 -9.67 -8.65
CA ARG A 48 -17.58 -9.91 -8.96
C ARG A 48 -18.41 -8.65 -8.86
N ASP A 49 -18.17 -7.85 -7.84
CA ASP A 49 -18.89 -6.61 -7.62
C ASP A 49 -18.06 -5.59 -6.85
N VAL A 50 -18.44 -4.33 -6.98
CA VAL A 50 -17.95 -3.21 -6.19
C VAL A 50 -19.14 -2.44 -5.65
N GLU A 51 -19.12 -2.13 -4.36
CA GLU A 51 -20.14 -1.33 -3.69
C GLU A 51 -19.50 -0.13 -3.00
N ILE A 52 -20.21 0.99 -3.03
CA ILE A 52 -19.86 2.21 -2.30
C ILE A 52 -21.07 2.60 -1.45
N PHE A 53 -20.91 2.59 -0.14
CA PHE A 53 -21.95 2.95 0.81
C PHE A 53 -21.35 3.71 1.99
N ALA A 54 -22.16 4.43 2.74
CA ALA A 54 -21.69 5.15 3.92
C ALA A 54 -21.97 4.34 5.19
N VAL A 55 -21.02 4.33 6.12
CA VAL A 55 -21.23 3.92 7.50
C VAL A 55 -21.34 5.17 8.36
N GLU A 56 -22.41 5.25 9.14
CA GLU A 56 -22.66 6.35 10.08
C GLU A 56 -22.35 5.87 11.50
N ILE A 57 -21.51 6.66 12.18
CA ILE A 57 -21.17 6.46 13.58
C ILE A 57 -22.08 7.39 14.38
N PRO A 58 -22.91 6.89 15.31
CA PRO A 58 -23.72 7.75 16.16
C PRO A 58 -22.84 8.72 16.95
N VAL A 59 -23.16 10.01 16.86
CA VAL A 59 -22.51 11.09 17.62
C VAL A 59 -23.56 11.98 18.26
N SER A 60 -23.22 12.60 19.38
CA SER A 60 -24.07 13.62 20.01
C SER A 60 -24.17 14.85 19.11
N LYS A 61 -25.22 15.66 19.31
CA LYS A 61 -25.38 16.96 18.64
C LYS A 61 -24.13 17.85 18.83
N SER A 62 -23.59 17.86 20.05
CA SER A 62 -22.39 18.65 20.38
C SER A 62 -21.14 18.20 19.63
N GLU A 63 -21.00 16.90 19.35
CA GLU A 63 -19.88 16.34 18.57
C GLU A 63 -20.08 16.60 17.08
N SER A 64 -21.32 16.50 16.58
CA SER A 64 -21.65 16.86 15.21
C SER A 64 -21.37 18.35 14.94
N GLU A 65 -21.83 19.25 15.82
CA GLU A 65 -21.59 20.70 15.73
C GLU A 65 -20.09 21.04 15.86
N ALA A 66 -19.34 20.19 16.57
CA ALA A 66 -17.89 20.29 16.65
C ALA A 66 -17.14 19.85 15.37
N GLY A 67 -17.85 19.37 14.35
CA GLY A 67 -17.26 18.89 13.11
C GLY A 67 -16.61 17.50 13.23
N PHE A 68 -17.06 16.66 14.16
CA PHE A 68 -16.54 15.29 14.24
C PHE A 68 -16.99 14.51 13.00
N ASN A 69 -16.03 13.87 12.34
CA ASN A 69 -16.34 12.97 11.23
C ASN A 69 -17.11 11.76 11.76
N HIS A 70 -18.35 11.63 11.32
CA HIS A 70 -19.26 10.58 11.76
C HIS A 70 -19.93 9.85 10.60
N ARG A 71 -19.56 10.18 9.35
CA ARG A 71 -20.02 9.50 8.15
C ARG A 71 -18.82 9.13 7.28
N TYR A 72 -18.61 7.82 7.10
CA TYR A 72 -17.43 7.28 6.42
C TYR A 72 -17.84 6.56 5.14
N PRO A 73 -17.37 7.00 3.95
CA PRO A 73 -17.61 6.27 2.72
C PRO A 73 -16.78 4.99 2.72
N VAL A 74 -17.46 3.86 2.58
CA VAL A 74 -16.88 2.52 2.54
C VAL A 74 -16.94 1.97 1.12
N VAL A 75 -15.83 1.37 0.69
CA VAL A 75 -15.77 0.54 -0.52
C VAL A 75 -15.75 -0.92 -0.09
N ARG A 76 -16.58 -1.73 -0.73
CA ARG A 76 -16.52 -3.20 -0.65
C ARG A 76 -16.30 -3.79 -2.03
N ILE A 77 -15.24 -4.59 -2.17
CA ILE A 77 -14.94 -5.37 -3.38
C ILE A 77 -15.22 -6.83 -3.07
N THR A 78 -16.14 -7.43 -3.83
CA THR A 78 -16.50 -8.85 -3.69
C THR A 78 -15.79 -9.65 -4.78
N THR A 79 -15.16 -10.76 -4.41
CA THR A 79 -14.42 -11.63 -5.34
C THR A 79 -15.10 -12.99 -5.52
N ASP A 80 -14.78 -13.69 -6.62
CA ASP A 80 -15.26 -15.05 -6.87
C ASP A 80 -14.62 -16.12 -5.97
N ALA A 81 -13.56 -15.76 -5.24
CA ALA A 81 -12.98 -16.55 -4.16
C ALA A 81 -13.76 -16.43 -2.84
N GLY A 82 -14.86 -15.68 -2.81
CA GLY A 82 -15.66 -15.45 -1.58
C GLY A 82 -15.00 -14.51 -0.57
N ILE A 83 -13.94 -13.80 -0.98
CA ILE A 83 -13.24 -12.81 -0.14
C ILE A 83 -13.72 -11.40 -0.47
N ASN A 84 -13.95 -10.62 0.58
CA ASN A 84 -14.29 -9.21 0.48
C ASN A 84 -13.12 -8.32 0.90
N GLY A 85 -12.73 -7.40 0.01
CA GLY A 85 -11.83 -6.30 0.30
C GLY A 85 -12.60 -5.06 0.75
N ILE A 86 -12.10 -4.35 1.77
CA ILE A 86 -12.79 -3.23 2.42
C ILE A 86 -11.83 -2.04 2.55
N SER A 87 -12.38 -0.84 2.36
CA SER A 87 -11.69 0.42 2.65
C SER A 87 -12.68 1.46 3.15
N PHE A 88 -12.23 2.36 4.03
CA PHE A 88 -13.03 3.43 4.63
C PHE A 88 -12.75 4.81 3.98
N ALA A 89 -12.23 4.80 2.75
CA ALA A 89 -11.88 5.99 1.99
C ALA A 89 -12.57 5.99 0.61
N GLY A 90 -13.84 5.60 0.56
CA GLY A 90 -14.56 5.48 -0.70
C GLY A 90 -14.78 6.81 -1.43
N PRO A 91 -14.80 6.79 -2.77
CA PRO A 91 -15.12 8.00 -3.53
C PRO A 91 -16.61 8.31 -3.45
N ALA A 92 -17.02 9.43 -4.06
CA ALA A 92 -18.44 9.77 -4.14
C ALA A 92 -19.22 8.68 -4.90
N PRO A 93 -20.47 8.35 -4.51
CA PRO A 93 -21.26 7.29 -5.17
C PRO A 93 -21.42 7.45 -6.69
N LYS A 94 -21.38 8.70 -7.20
CA LYS A 94 -21.42 8.99 -8.64
C LYS A 94 -20.27 8.38 -9.44
N GLU A 95 -19.15 8.06 -8.79
CA GLU A 95 -17.97 7.46 -9.42
C GLU A 95 -18.13 5.93 -9.60
N LEU A 96 -19.11 5.32 -8.94
CA LEU A 96 -19.31 3.86 -8.91
C LEU A 96 -19.42 3.22 -10.31
N PRO A 97 -20.14 3.79 -11.30
CA PRO A 97 -20.22 3.18 -12.63
C PRO A 97 -18.86 3.07 -13.32
N GLU A 98 -18.00 4.09 -13.18
CA GLU A 98 -16.67 4.08 -13.79
C GLU A 98 -15.74 3.09 -13.06
N VAL A 99 -15.81 3.05 -11.73
CA VAL A 99 -15.07 2.08 -10.92
C VAL A 99 -15.46 0.64 -11.30
N ARG A 100 -16.77 0.36 -11.43
CA ARG A 100 -17.26 -0.97 -11.84
C ARG A 100 -16.79 -1.35 -13.24
N ARG A 101 -16.80 -0.40 -14.18
CA ARG A 101 -16.29 -0.60 -15.56
C ARG A 101 -14.81 -1.03 -15.56
N ILE A 102 -14.01 -0.48 -14.65
CA ILE A 102 -12.57 -0.80 -14.55
C ILE A 102 -12.36 -2.16 -13.89
N LEU A 103 -13.11 -2.48 -12.82
CA LEU A 103 -12.77 -3.61 -11.95
C LEU A 103 -13.59 -4.88 -12.19
N VAL A 104 -14.90 -4.77 -12.44
CA VAL A 104 -15.78 -5.95 -12.47
C VAL A 104 -15.39 -6.87 -13.63
N GLY A 105 -15.26 -8.16 -13.33
CA GLY A 105 -14.80 -9.20 -14.26
C GLY A 105 -13.28 -9.31 -14.41
N GLN A 106 -12.52 -8.30 -13.97
CA GLN A 106 -11.06 -8.31 -14.04
C GLN A 106 -10.43 -9.17 -12.95
N ASP A 107 -9.18 -9.57 -13.20
CA ASP A 107 -8.35 -10.27 -12.23
C ASP A 107 -7.91 -9.31 -11.11
N LEU A 108 -8.25 -9.64 -9.87
CA LEU A 108 -7.90 -8.89 -8.67
C LEU A 108 -6.40 -8.59 -8.58
N PHE A 109 -5.54 -9.55 -8.97
CA PHE A 109 -4.09 -9.42 -8.82
C PHE A 109 -3.43 -8.49 -9.85
N ASN A 110 -4.15 -8.08 -10.90
CA ASN A 110 -3.65 -7.17 -11.93
C ASN A 110 -3.70 -5.69 -11.51
N VAL A 111 -3.23 -5.37 -10.29
CA VAL A 111 -3.30 -4.03 -9.68
C VAL A 111 -2.74 -2.95 -10.60
N GLU A 112 -1.56 -3.19 -11.20
CA GLU A 112 -0.93 -2.25 -12.13
C GLU A 112 -1.77 -1.96 -13.37
N GLN A 113 -2.51 -2.96 -13.87
CA GLN A 113 -3.41 -2.77 -14.99
C GLN A 113 -4.61 -1.92 -14.57
N HIS A 114 -5.17 -2.16 -13.39
CA HIS A 114 -6.27 -1.34 -12.86
C HIS A 114 -5.85 0.12 -12.69
N LEU A 115 -4.65 0.36 -12.16
CA LEU A 115 -4.05 1.70 -12.03
C LEU A 115 -3.93 2.38 -13.40
N LYS A 116 -3.36 1.69 -14.40
CA LYS A 116 -3.28 2.19 -15.79
C LYS A 116 -4.65 2.46 -16.41
N SER A 117 -5.66 1.68 -16.05
CA SER A 117 -7.04 1.85 -16.51
C SER A 117 -7.80 2.96 -15.76
N GLY A 118 -7.16 3.68 -14.82
CA GLY A 118 -7.70 4.87 -14.17
C GLY A 118 -7.99 4.72 -12.69
N LEU A 119 -7.75 3.55 -12.09
CA LEU A 119 -8.02 3.30 -10.66
C LEU A 119 -7.24 4.27 -9.74
N ALA A 120 -6.09 4.79 -10.20
CA ALA A 120 -5.28 5.77 -9.47
C ALA A 120 -6.06 7.04 -9.04
N ARG A 121 -7.21 7.33 -9.68
CA ARG A 121 -8.12 8.43 -9.29
C ARG A 121 -8.81 8.18 -7.95
N TRP A 122 -8.91 6.93 -7.48
CA TRP A 122 -9.60 6.55 -6.27
C TRP A 122 -8.77 5.58 -5.41
N GLY A 123 -7.78 6.13 -4.70
CA GLY A 123 -6.89 5.34 -3.83
C GLY A 123 -7.63 4.51 -2.78
N GLY A 124 -8.81 4.92 -2.32
CA GLY A 124 -9.62 4.10 -1.42
C GLY A 124 -10.17 2.83 -2.06
N VAL A 125 -10.41 2.80 -3.37
CA VAL A 125 -10.82 1.59 -4.08
C VAL A 125 -9.62 0.65 -4.25
N GLU A 126 -8.45 1.20 -4.60
CA GLU A 126 -7.21 0.43 -4.67
C GLU A 126 -6.80 -0.17 -3.31
N HIS A 127 -7.02 0.56 -2.22
CA HIS A 127 -6.86 0.02 -0.86
C HIS A 127 -7.77 -1.21 -0.63
N ALA A 128 -9.04 -1.17 -1.05
CA ALA A 128 -9.92 -2.34 -0.93
C ALA A 128 -9.43 -3.53 -1.78
N VAL A 129 -8.80 -3.30 -2.94
CA VAL A 129 -8.16 -4.36 -3.73
C VAL A 129 -7.01 -4.99 -2.93
N TRP A 130 -6.12 -4.18 -2.34
CA TRP A 130 -5.01 -4.68 -1.52
C TRP A 130 -5.48 -5.42 -0.27
N ASP A 131 -6.56 -4.97 0.38
CA ASP A 131 -7.15 -5.67 1.51
C ASP A 131 -7.67 -7.07 1.11
N ALA A 132 -8.35 -7.20 -0.04
CA ALA A 132 -8.75 -8.51 -0.57
C ALA A 132 -7.54 -9.41 -0.87
N ILE A 133 -6.50 -8.86 -1.52
CA ILE A 133 -5.26 -9.58 -1.81
C ILE A 133 -4.59 -10.08 -0.51
N GLY A 134 -4.49 -9.22 0.51
CA GLY A 134 -3.95 -9.56 1.82
C GLY A 134 -4.70 -10.71 2.49
N LYS A 135 -6.04 -10.65 2.46
CA LYS A 135 -6.92 -11.70 2.99
C LYS A 135 -6.77 -13.03 2.25
N ILE A 136 -6.72 -13.02 0.92
CA ILE A 136 -6.49 -14.23 0.11
C ILE A 136 -5.12 -14.83 0.42
N ALA A 137 -4.09 -13.99 0.47
CA ALA A 137 -2.72 -14.42 0.79
C ALA A 137 -2.52 -14.80 2.26
N ARG A 138 -3.50 -14.51 3.13
CA ARG A 138 -3.40 -14.62 4.59
C ARG A 138 -2.16 -13.90 5.14
N GLN A 139 -1.86 -12.74 4.57
CA GLN A 139 -0.75 -11.89 4.99
C GLN A 139 -1.23 -10.44 5.17
N PRO A 140 -0.72 -9.73 6.19
CA PRO A 140 -0.92 -8.29 6.24
C PRO A 140 -0.23 -7.63 5.04
N VAL A 141 -0.90 -6.63 4.45
CA VAL A 141 -0.47 -5.98 3.19
C VAL A 141 0.97 -5.50 3.23
N TYR A 142 1.45 -4.95 4.36
CA TYR A 142 2.84 -4.46 4.47
C TYR A 142 3.89 -5.55 4.18
N ARG A 143 3.60 -6.82 4.47
CA ARG A 143 4.51 -7.95 4.15
C ARG A 143 4.52 -8.24 2.65
N LEU A 144 3.37 -8.13 2.01
CA LEU A 144 3.26 -8.28 0.55
C LEU A 144 4.01 -7.16 -0.19
N LEU A 145 4.04 -5.96 0.39
CA LEU A 145 4.78 -4.80 -0.13
C LEU A 145 6.28 -4.80 0.21
N GLY A 146 6.82 -5.88 0.79
CA GLY A 146 8.25 -6.05 1.05
C GLY A 146 8.67 -6.01 2.53
N GLY A 147 7.76 -5.65 3.45
CA GLY A 147 7.92 -5.99 4.87
C GLY A 147 9.09 -5.36 5.62
N SER A 148 9.58 -4.19 5.21
CA SER A 148 10.82 -3.59 5.74
C SER A 148 10.83 -3.34 7.26
N ALA A 149 9.67 -3.09 7.85
CA ALA A 149 9.53 -2.89 9.29
C ALA A 149 8.19 -3.44 9.80
N THR A 150 8.22 -4.01 11.02
CA THR A 150 7.02 -4.49 11.72
C THR A 150 6.47 -3.47 12.72
N ARG A 151 7.19 -2.36 12.95
CA ARG A 151 6.83 -1.27 13.86
C ARG A 151 7.30 0.07 13.29
N VAL A 152 6.51 1.11 13.51
CA VAL A 152 6.83 2.49 13.12
C VAL A 152 6.72 3.43 14.31
N LYS A 153 7.55 4.48 14.36
CA LYS A 153 7.43 5.53 15.38
C LYS A 153 6.22 6.40 15.04
N ALA A 154 5.23 6.43 15.93
CA ALA A 154 4.08 7.31 15.79
C ALA A 154 4.30 8.64 16.51
N TYR A 155 3.73 9.71 15.93
CA TYR A 155 3.61 11.02 16.57
C TYR A 155 2.14 11.47 16.50
N ILE A 156 1.72 12.32 17.43
CA ILE A 156 0.36 12.88 17.43
C ILE A 156 0.35 14.27 16.82
N THR A 157 -0.46 14.45 15.78
CA THR A 157 -0.79 15.78 15.27
C THR A 157 -1.80 16.41 16.22
N CYS A 158 -1.42 17.50 16.88
CA CYS A 158 -2.29 18.21 17.81
C CYS A 158 -3.00 19.33 17.06
N VAL A 159 -4.33 19.33 17.16
CA VAL A 159 -5.20 20.39 16.62
C VAL A 159 -6.14 20.80 17.76
N TRP A 160 -6.13 22.07 18.11
CA TRP A 160 -7.05 22.64 19.08
C TRP A 160 -8.21 23.33 18.36
N ARG A 161 -9.37 23.36 19.02
CA ARG A 161 -10.54 24.09 18.53
C ARG A 161 -10.25 25.59 18.54
N GLY A 162 -10.80 26.33 17.58
CA GLY A 162 -10.64 27.78 17.45
C GLY A 162 -9.96 28.16 16.14
N ASN A 163 -9.05 29.14 16.19
CA ASN A 163 -8.45 29.70 14.99
C ASN A 163 -7.66 28.65 14.18
N PRO A 164 -7.76 28.63 12.84
CA PRO A 164 -7.03 27.69 11.99
C PRO A 164 -5.50 27.78 12.11
N ASP A 165 -4.99 28.97 12.44
CA ASP A 165 -3.57 29.24 12.69
C ASP A 165 -3.12 28.85 14.10
N GLN A 166 -4.06 28.48 14.97
CA GLN A 166 -3.85 28.07 16.36
C GLN A 166 -3.20 29.16 17.23
N SER A 167 -3.19 30.42 16.78
CA SER A 167 -2.58 31.57 17.46
C SER A 167 -3.13 31.81 18.86
N HIS A 168 -4.38 31.42 19.09
CA HIS A 168 -5.11 31.58 20.35
C HIS A 168 -4.71 30.56 21.42
N VAL A 169 -4.00 29.48 21.07
CA VAL A 169 -3.65 28.41 22.03
C VAL A 169 -2.46 28.87 22.88
N PRO A 170 -2.59 29.03 24.21
CA PRO A 170 -1.48 29.41 25.09
C PRO A 170 -0.32 28.39 25.05
N PHE A 171 0.89 28.83 25.38
CA PHE A 171 2.05 27.92 25.40
C PHE A 171 1.95 26.89 26.52
N GLU A 172 1.34 27.27 27.63
CA GLU A 172 1.09 26.43 28.81
C GLU A 172 0.18 25.25 28.45
N ASP A 173 -0.86 25.50 27.65
CA ASP A 173 -1.79 24.45 27.19
C ASP A 173 -1.10 23.48 26.22
N GLN A 174 -0.21 23.99 25.36
CA GLN A 174 0.60 23.16 24.47
C GLN A 174 1.58 22.30 25.28
N ALA A 175 2.21 22.86 26.31
CA ALA A 175 3.10 22.14 27.22
C ALA A 175 2.34 21.07 28.01
N ALA A 176 1.15 21.40 28.53
CA ALA A 176 0.28 20.45 29.23
C ALA A 176 -0.17 19.30 28.31
N GLN A 177 -0.45 19.58 27.02
CA GLN A 177 -0.72 18.52 26.04
C GLN A 177 0.52 17.68 25.74
N ALA A 178 1.70 18.29 25.61
CA ALA A 178 2.96 17.56 25.44
C ALA A 178 3.20 16.59 26.60
N GLU A 179 2.97 17.03 27.84
CA GLU A 179 3.11 16.20 29.03
C GLU A 179 2.11 15.03 29.02
N ARG A 180 0.85 15.29 28.67
CA ARG A 180 -0.18 14.23 28.53
C ARG A 180 0.21 13.19 27.49
N LEU A 181 0.68 13.62 26.32
CA LEU A 181 1.12 12.73 25.25
C LEU A 181 2.35 11.91 25.65
N ARG A 182 3.31 12.53 26.35
CA ARG A 182 4.47 11.84 26.91
C ARG A 182 4.05 10.78 27.93
N LYS A 183 3.13 11.11 28.85
CA LYS A 183 2.57 10.16 29.84
C LYS A 183 1.82 9.01 29.15
N ALA A 184 1.18 9.26 28.01
CA ALA A 184 0.54 8.24 27.18
C ALA A 184 1.54 7.41 26.32
N GLY A 185 2.85 7.67 26.42
CA GLY A 185 3.90 6.89 25.75
C GLY A 185 4.30 7.40 24.37
N PHE A 186 3.73 8.52 23.89
CA PHE A 186 4.15 9.11 22.63
C PHE A 186 5.51 9.78 22.75
N LYS A 187 6.34 9.59 21.72
CA LYS A 187 7.70 10.16 21.63
C LYS A 187 7.79 11.40 20.74
N GLY A 188 6.68 11.78 20.11
CA GLY A 188 6.63 12.93 19.21
C GLY A 188 5.22 13.54 19.17
N MET A 189 5.19 14.86 19.00
CA MET A 189 3.99 15.62 18.74
C MET A 189 4.25 16.60 17.59
N LYS A 190 3.22 16.91 16.81
CA LYS A 190 3.25 17.94 15.78
C LYS A 190 2.26 19.03 16.14
N ILE A 191 2.74 20.27 16.19
CA ILE A 191 1.96 21.47 16.49
C ILE A 191 2.12 22.49 15.37
N ARG A 192 1.14 23.38 15.23
CA ARG A 192 1.29 24.60 14.43
C ARG A 192 2.06 25.62 15.25
N ALA A 193 3.24 26.01 14.78
CA ALA A 193 4.10 26.97 15.49
C ALA A 193 3.97 28.41 14.97
N TRP A 194 3.26 28.64 13.86
CA TRP A 194 3.12 29.98 13.28
C TRP A 194 2.35 30.91 14.21
N ARG A 195 2.83 32.15 14.33
CA ARG A 195 2.19 33.25 15.06
C ARG A 195 2.21 34.50 14.18
N PRO A 196 1.13 35.31 14.14
CA PRO A 196 1.12 36.59 13.42
C PRO A 196 2.19 37.59 13.90
N ARG A 197 2.65 37.47 15.15
CA ARG A 197 3.83 38.14 15.69
C ARG A 197 4.73 37.09 16.35
N PRO A 198 5.66 36.48 15.59
CA PRO A 198 6.73 35.72 16.23
C PRO A 198 7.60 36.72 17.02
N LEU A 199 8.09 36.29 18.18
CA LEU A 199 8.95 37.08 19.08
C LEU A 199 10.02 37.89 18.33
#